data_AF-A0A930TVQ7-F1
#
_entry.id   AF-A0A930TVQ7-F1
#
_cell.length_a   1.000
_cell.length_b   1.000
_cell.length_c   1.000
_cell.angle_alpha   90.00
_cell.angle_beta   90.00
_cell.angle_gamma   90.00
#
_symmetry.space_group_name_H-M   'P 1'
#
loop_
_entity.id
_entity.type
_entity.pdbx_description
1 polymer ?
#
loop_
_entity_poly.entity_id
_entity_poly.type
_entity_poly.pdbx_seq_one_letter_code
_entity_poly.pdbx_strand_id
1 'polypeptide(L)'
;QMFPSEDSLSLMDRSSNGSNNADLTIAVICLPRISNFTDFDPLEAEPTVNLRYVGIRDELGYPDAVILPGTKTAIADLLALQHTGLAEQIQEYVAAGGTIMGICGGFQIMGRILADPEGIEGHEGRYKGLGLLPLTTIITGQKIARQRQVSSNFPQTGLPVIGYELHQGRSHMAESGSDQAGGLTYEYLFDDRNLGVVDSAQMLWGTYLHGIFDSGSWRRTWLNRLRQQRGLKSLPTGIADYREQRERMLNGLADTIQPRLNLTPILDALKECNG
;
A
#
# COMPACT_ATOMS: atom_id res chain seq x y z
N GLN A 1 3.15 0.53 25.00
CA GLN A 1 1.99 1.06 24.27
C GLN A 1 2.52 2.04 23.26
N MET A 2 2.37 1.74 21.97
CA MET A 2 2.99 2.47 20.87
C MET A 2 1.91 3.33 20.24
N PHE A 3 2.04 4.65 20.34
CA PHE A 3 1.21 5.59 19.60
C PHE A 3 1.51 5.45 18.10
N PRO A 4 0.57 5.73 17.20
CA PRO A 4 0.87 5.81 15.77
C PRO A 4 1.76 7.05 15.55
N SER A 5 3.02 6.83 15.26
CA SER A 5 4.01 7.86 14.97
C SER A 5 3.93 8.26 13.50
N GLU A 6 3.69 9.54 13.22
CA GLU A 6 3.54 10.11 11.86
C GLU A 6 4.85 10.21 11.05
N ASP A 7 5.97 9.71 11.58
CA ASP A 7 7.30 9.94 11.01
C ASP A 7 7.97 8.66 10.48
N SER A 8 8.63 8.81 9.33
CA SER A 8 9.35 7.76 8.58
C SER A 8 10.44 7.05 9.40
N LEU A 9 11.04 7.75 10.38
CA LEU A 9 12.04 7.19 11.29
C LEU A 9 11.50 6.06 12.17
N SER A 10 10.21 6.09 12.50
CA SER A 10 9.58 5.07 13.35
C SER A 10 9.29 3.74 12.65
N LEU A 11 9.36 3.70 11.31
CA LEU A 11 9.17 2.48 10.54
C LEU A 11 10.28 1.47 10.77
N MET A 12 11.50 1.94 11.02
CA MET A 12 12.62 1.05 11.33
C MET A 12 12.46 0.42 12.71
N ASP A 13 11.85 1.12 13.68
CA ASP A 13 11.57 0.55 15.01
C ASP A 13 10.45 -0.50 14.97
N ARG A 14 9.48 -0.37 14.05
CA ARG A 14 8.41 -1.37 13.81
C ARG A 14 8.93 -2.73 13.33
N SER A 15 10.15 -2.79 12.77
CA SER A 15 10.78 -4.03 12.28
C SER A 15 11.07 -5.07 13.38
N SER A 16 10.96 -4.70 14.67
CA SER A 16 11.40 -5.51 15.81
C SER A 16 10.34 -6.48 16.39
N ASN A 17 9.10 -6.47 15.88
CA ASN A 17 8.01 -7.33 16.37
C ASN A 17 7.73 -8.55 15.47
N GLY A 18 8.76 -9.16 14.88
CA GLY A 18 8.62 -10.41 14.14
C GLY A 18 8.02 -11.51 15.03
N SER A 19 6.80 -11.95 14.74
CA SER A 19 6.24 -13.13 15.41
C SER A 19 6.94 -14.37 14.86
N ASN A 20 7.57 -15.18 15.74
CA ASN A 20 8.24 -16.44 15.36
C ASN A 20 7.28 -17.51 14.76
N ASN A 21 5.99 -17.18 14.57
CA ASN A 21 4.92 -18.08 14.11
C ASN A 21 4.09 -17.48 12.95
N ALA A 22 4.58 -16.47 12.22
CA ALA A 22 3.85 -15.96 11.06
C ALA A 22 3.85 -16.95 9.89
N ASP A 23 2.69 -17.08 9.22
CA ASP A 23 2.51 -17.97 8.06
C ASP A 23 3.02 -17.34 6.75
N LEU A 24 2.91 -16.01 6.63
CA LEU A 24 3.29 -15.25 5.45
C LEU A 24 4.26 -14.13 5.85
N THR A 25 5.26 -13.87 5.01
CA THR A 25 6.14 -12.70 5.15
C THR A 25 5.90 -11.74 4.00
N ILE A 26 5.49 -10.51 4.30
CA ILE A 26 5.27 -9.45 3.30
C ILE A 26 6.34 -8.38 3.50
N ALA A 27 7.07 -8.05 2.44
CA ALA A 27 8.06 -6.99 2.46
C ALA A 27 7.44 -5.65 2.03
N VAL A 28 7.59 -4.60 2.85
CA VAL A 28 7.24 -3.22 2.48
C VAL A 28 8.52 -2.44 2.26
N ILE A 29 8.68 -1.85 1.09
CA ILE A 29 9.89 -1.07 0.77
C ILE A 29 9.81 0.29 1.47
N CYS A 30 10.79 0.60 2.31
CA CYS A 30 10.93 1.89 2.98
C CYS A 30 11.52 2.93 2.01
N LEU A 31 10.67 3.48 1.15
CA LEU A 31 11.05 4.57 0.27
C LEU A 31 11.46 5.81 1.07
N PRO A 32 12.48 6.58 0.62
CA PRO A 32 12.95 7.76 1.34
C PRO A 32 11.86 8.81 1.62
N ARG A 33 10.83 8.88 0.77
CA ARG A 33 9.72 9.83 0.90
C ARG A 33 8.39 9.11 0.99
N ILE A 34 8.39 7.92 1.61
CA ILE A 34 7.19 7.14 1.90
C ILE A 34 6.09 8.03 2.49
N SER A 35 4.86 7.83 2.03
CA SER A 35 3.66 8.49 2.53
C SER A 35 2.62 7.45 2.91
N ASN A 36 1.64 7.86 3.73
CA ASN A 36 0.49 7.03 4.08
C ASN A 36 0.89 5.65 4.65
N PHE A 37 1.96 5.60 5.45
CA PHE A 37 2.47 4.35 6.02
C PHE A 37 1.43 3.57 6.85
N THR A 38 0.41 4.25 7.36
CA THR A 38 -0.74 3.67 8.06
C THR A 38 -1.58 2.75 7.18
N ASP A 39 -1.43 2.80 5.84
CA ASP A 39 -2.05 1.85 4.91
C ASP A 39 -1.70 0.39 5.25
N PHE A 40 -0.61 0.15 5.97
CA PHE A 40 -0.13 -1.17 6.34
C PHE A 40 -0.48 -1.60 7.77
N ASP A 41 -1.01 -0.70 8.61
CA ASP A 41 -1.48 -1.05 9.95
C ASP A 41 -2.50 -2.23 9.92
N PRO A 42 -3.42 -2.34 8.94
CA PRO A 42 -4.29 -3.51 8.83
C PRO A 42 -3.55 -4.82 8.58
N LEU A 43 -2.37 -4.79 7.93
CA LEU A 43 -1.54 -5.97 7.70
C LEU A 43 -0.70 -6.29 8.94
N GLU A 44 -0.18 -5.30 9.64
CA GLU A 44 0.51 -5.49 10.93
C GLU A 44 -0.42 -6.12 11.98
N ALA A 45 -1.70 -5.79 11.94
CA ALA A 45 -2.72 -6.35 12.82
C ALA A 45 -3.11 -7.80 12.49
N GLU A 46 -2.67 -8.37 11.37
CA GLU A 46 -2.97 -9.74 10.97
C GLU A 46 -2.01 -10.74 11.67
N PRO A 47 -2.50 -11.61 12.58
CA PRO A 47 -1.61 -12.46 13.38
C PRO A 47 -0.77 -13.44 12.58
N THR A 48 -1.22 -13.80 11.38
CA THR A 48 -0.56 -14.76 10.48
C THR A 48 0.38 -14.09 9.47
N VAL A 49 0.58 -12.77 9.57
CA VAL A 49 1.41 -11.99 8.65
C VAL A 49 2.58 -11.40 9.43
N ASN A 50 3.79 -11.63 8.93
CA ASN A 50 4.98 -10.90 9.32
C ASN A 50 5.23 -9.79 8.30
N LEU A 51 5.06 -8.54 8.71
CA LEU A 51 5.34 -7.39 7.86
C LEU A 51 6.78 -6.95 8.08
N ARG A 52 7.64 -7.17 7.08
CA ARG A 52 9.05 -6.78 7.11
C ARG A 52 9.25 -5.49 6.34
N TYR A 53 9.77 -4.48 7.02
CA TYR A 53 10.18 -3.23 6.39
C TYR A 53 11.60 -3.37 5.84
N VAL A 54 11.78 -3.07 4.55
CA VAL A 54 13.06 -3.25 3.82
C VAL A 54 13.58 -1.89 3.41
N GLY A 55 14.71 -1.48 3.96
CA GLY A 55 15.39 -0.25 3.56
C GLY A 55 15.88 -0.32 2.11
N ILE A 56 16.03 0.85 1.48
CA ILE A 56 16.51 0.93 0.09
C ILE A 56 17.89 0.30 -0.16
N ARG A 57 18.68 0.05 0.89
CA ARG A 57 20.01 -0.56 0.81
C ARG A 57 20.06 -1.99 1.37
N ASP A 58 18.92 -2.50 1.83
CA ASP A 58 18.83 -3.83 2.43
C ASP A 58 18.54 -4.88 1.36
N GLU A 59 18.75 -6.15 1.71
CA GLU A 59 18.41 -7.28 0.84
C GLU A 59 16.90 -7.53 0.82
N LEU A 60 16.34 -7.66 -0.38
CA LEU A 60 14.94 -7.98 -0.59
C LEU A 60 14.60 -9.41 -0.19
N GLY A 61 15.49 -10.38 -0.41
CA GLY A 61 15.22 -11.80 -0.18
C GLY A 61 14.01 -12.32 -0.98
N TYR A 62 13.31 -13.32 -0.43
CA TYR A 62 12.18 -13.98 -1.08
C TYR A 62 10.93 -13.98 -0.17
N PRO A 63 10.30 -12.80 0.06
CA PRO A 63 9.03 -12.72 0.77
C PRO A 63 7.89 -13.33 -0.06
N ASP A 64 6.73 -13.53 0.57
CA ASP A 64 5.48 -13.93 -0.09
C ASP A 64 4.91 -12.84 -0.99
N ALA A 65 5.10 -11.58 -0.62
CA ALA A 65 4.74 -10.44 -1.43
C ALA A 65 5.67 -9.26 -1.14
N VAL A 66 5.85 -8.39 -2.14
CA VAL A 66 6.51 -7.10 -2.01
C VAL A 66 5.49 -5.98 -2.21
N ILE A 67 5.57 -4.94 -1.38
CA ILE A 67 4.73 -3.74 -1.48
C ILE A 67 5.64 -2.54 -1.74
N LEU A 68 5.41 -1.87 -2.88
CA LEU A 68 5.88 -0.51 -3.14
C LEU A 68 4.82 0.49 -2.63
N PRO A 69 5.10 1.19 -1.53
CA PRO A 69 4.10 2.04 -0.88
C PRO A 69 3.86 3.35 -1.64
N GLY A 70 2.92 4.16 -1.14
CA GLY A 70 2.79 5.55 -1.55
C GLY A 70 4.07 6.34 -1.25
N THR A 71 4.36 7.32 -2.10
CA THR A 71 5.46 8.28 -1.90
C THR A 71 5.00 9.68 -2.29
N LYS A 72 5.57 10.68 -1.63
CA LYS A 72 5.32 12.10 -1.93
C LYS A 72 5.92 12.53 -3.28
N THR A 73 6.98 11.87 -3.73
CA THR A 73 7.62 12.14 -5.04
C THR A 73 8.07 10.83 -5.67
N ALA A 74 7.28 10.32 -6.61
CA ALA A 74 7.52 9.04 -7.26
C ALA A 74 8.83 9.01 -8.05
N ILE A 75 9.20 10.11 -8.70
CA ILE A 75 10.43 10.18 -9.52
C ILE A 75 11.68 10.09 -8.65
N ALA A 76 11.75 10.86 -7.56
CA ALA A 76 12.93 10.88 -6.71
C ALA A 76 13.16 9.54 -6.00
N ASP A 77 12.09 8.84 -5.62
CA ASP A 77 12.20 7.52 -4.99
C ASP A 77 12.46 6.41 -6.02
N LEU A 78 11.94 6.51 -7.26
CA LEU A 78 12.37 5.65 -8.39
C LEU A 78 13.88 5.72 -8.61
N LEU A 79 14.43 6.94 -8.67
CA LEU A 79 15.88 7.15 -8.85
C LEU A 79 16.67 6.59 -7.67
N ALA A 80 16.16 6.69 -6.44
CA ALA A 80 16.79 6.09 -5.27
C ALA A 80 16.82 4.55 -5.34
N LEU A 81 15.74 3.91 -5.78
CA LEU A 81 15.69 2.46 -5.98
C LEU A 81 16.70 2.00 -7.04
N GLN A 82 16.80 2.74 -8.14
CA GLN A 82 17.77 2.45 -9.22
C GLN A 82 19.21 2.66 -8.76
N HIS A 83 19.49 3.73 -8.01
CA HIS A 83 20.84 4.04 -7.56
C HIS A 83 21.36 3.04 -6.49
N THR A 84 20.46 2.41 -5.74
CA THR A 84 20.81 1.51 -4.64
C THR A 84 20.89 0.04 -5.05
N GLY A 85 20.50 -0.33 -6.27
CA GLY A 85 20.46 -1.73 -6.70
C GLY A 85 19.17 -2.47 -6.30
N LEU A 86 18.25 -1.82 -5.56
CA LEU A 86 17.01 -2.46 -5.12
C LEU A 86 16.01 -2.61 -6.28
N ALA A 87 16.07 -1.73 -7.28
CA ALA A 87 15.29 -1.88 -8.50
C ALA A 87 15.59 -3.21 -9.21
N GLU A 88 16.88 -3.57 -9.31
CA GLU A 88 17.35 -4.83 -9.88
C GLU A 88 16.91 -6.04 -9.07
N GLN A 89 17.04 -5.99 -7.73
CA GLN A 89 16.53 -7.06 -6.86
C GLN A 89 15.02 -7.27 -7.02
N ILE A 90 14.24 -6.20 -7.20
CA ILE A 90 12.80 -6.30 -7.47
C ILE A 90 12.55 -6.99 -8.83
N GLN A 91 13.31 -6.65 -9.87
CA GLN A 91 13.20 -7.33 -11.17
C GLN A 91 13.50 -8.81 -11.07
N GLU A 92 14.58 -9.18 -10.36
CA GLU A 92 14.98 -10.57 -10.14
C GLU A 92 13.92 -11.34 -9.34
N TYR A 93 13.37 -10.72 -8.30
CA TYR A 93 12.27 -11.28 -7.51
C TYR A 93 11.02 -11.55 -8.37
N VAL A 94 10.63 -10.60 -9.22
CA VAL A 94 9.51 -10.78 -10.15
C VAL A 94 9.81 -11.86 -11.19
N ALA A 95 11.02 -11.88 -11.75
CA ALA A 95 11.44 -12.90 -12.72
C ALA A 95 11.44 -14.32 -12.11
N ALA A 96 11.66 -14.43 -10.80
CA ALA A 96 11.54 -15.67 -10.04
C ALA A 96 10.09 -16.05 -9.67
N GLY A 97 9.09 -15.30 -10.14
CA GLY A 97 7.67 -15.56 -9.88
C GLY A 97 7.15 -14.93 -8.58
N GLY A 98 7.81 -13.90 -8.06
CA GLY A 98 7.38 -13.19 -6.87
C GLY A 98 6.11 -12.33 -7.09
N THR A 99 5.26 -12.24 -6.07
CA THR A 99 4.12 -11.30 -6.07
C THR A 99 4.56 -9.91 -5.65
N ILE A 100 4.23 -8.88 -6.42
CA ILE A 100 4.51 -7.48 -6.06
C ILE A 100 3.30 -6.60 -6.35
N MET A 101 3.11 -5.61 -5.49
CA MET A 101 2.08 -4.61 -5.62
C MET A 101 2.57 -3.19 -5.40
N GLY A 102 1.91 -2.23 -6.04
CA GLY A 102 2.19 -0.81 -5.87
C GLY A 102 0.96 -0.04 -5.40
N ILE A 103 1.14 0.90 -4.47
CA ILE A 103 0.10 1.82 -4.03
C ILE A 103 0.51 3.24 -4.40
N CYS A 104 -0.38 3.96 -5.10
CA CYS A 104 -0.22 5.35 -5.51
C CYS A 104 1.14 5.62 -6.18
N GLY A 105 2.06 6.35 -5.55
CA GLY A 105 3.41 6.56 -6.10
C GLY A 105 4.15 5.25 -6.40
N GLY A 106 4.01 4.22 -5.57
CA GLY A 106 4.56 2.88 -5.85
C GLY A 106 3.95 2.22 -7.09
N PHE A 107 2.65 2.42 -7.32
CA PHE A 107 1.98 1.96 -8.54
C PHE A 107 2.54 2.66 -9.79
N GLN A 108 2.84 3.95 -9.69
CA GLN A 108 3.45 4.70 -10.77
C GLN A 108 4.87 4.21 -11.08
N ILE A 109 5.68 3.98 -10.04
CA ILE A 109 7.05 3.45 -10.12
C ILE A 109 7.11 2.11 -10.86
N MET A 110 6.10 1.24 -10.68
CA MET A 110 6.00 -0.05 -11.38
C MET A 110 5.81 0.09 -12.90
N GLY A 111 5.37 1.25 -13.39
CA GLY A 111 5.15 1.50 -14.81
C GLY A 111 6.42 1.50 -15.66
N ARG A 112 6.27 1.58 -16.98
CA ARG A 112 7.39 1.71 -17.92
C ARG A 112 7.99 3.12 -17.90
N ILE A 113 7.13 4.13 -17.79
CA ILE A 113 7.52 5.54 -17.92
C ILE A 113 6.81 6.37 -16.85
N LEU A 114 7.57 7.23 -16.18
CA LEU A 114 7.06 8.36 -15.40
C LEU A 114 7.52 9.64 -16.11
N ALA A 115 6.58 10.50 -16.50
CA ALA A 115 6.86 11.76 -17.17
C ALA A 115 6.42 12.92 -16.28
N ASP A 116 7.27 13.92 -16.12
CA ASP A 116 6.96 15.16 -15.42
C ASP A 116 7.31 16.32 -16.36
N PRO A 117 6.42 16.67 -17.30
CA PRO A 117 6.69 17.71 -18.29
C PRO A 117 6.67 19.12 -17.69
N GLU A 118 6.13 19.30 -16.48
CA GLU A 118 5.99 20.58 -15.80
C GLU A 118 6.97 20.75 -14.63
N GLY A 119 7.79 19.74 -14.33
CA GLY A 119 8.77 19.77 -13.23
C GLY A 119 8.13 19.84 -11.83
N ILE A 120 6.95 19.24 -11.65
CA ILE A 120 6.19 19.28 -10.39
C ILE A 120 6.92 18.55 -9.25
N GLU A 121 7.57 17.43 -9.54
CA GLU A 121 8.32 16.63 -8.56
C GLU A 121 9.84 16.90 -8.59
N GLY A 122 10.31 17.77 -9.49
CA GLY A 122 11.72 18.12 -9.62
C GLY A 122 12.10 18.54 -11.04
N HIS A 123 13.04 17.81 -11.64
CA HIS A 123 13.50 18.12 -12.99
C HIS A 123 12.49 17.64 -14.03
N GLU A 124 12.15 18.51 -14.97
CA GLU A 124 11.32 18.14 -16.10
C GLU A 124 11.95 16.97 -16.88
N GLY A 125 11.12 16.03 -17.33
CA GLY A 125 11.63 14.94 -18.16
C GLY A 125 10.80 13.67 -18.16
N ARG A 126 11.39 12.63 -18.74
CA ARG A 126 10.83 11.28 -18.83
C ARG A 126 11.80 10.31 -18.21
N TYR A 127 11.32 9.54 -17.25
CA TYR A 127 12.08 8.61 -16.45
C TYR A 127 11.61 7.19 -16.76
N LYS A 128 12.55 6.28 -16.97
CA LYS A 128 12.26 4.86 -17.12
C LYS A 128 11.89 4.30 -15.75
N GLY A 129 10.64 3.86 -15.60
CA GLY A 129 10.18 3.17 -14.38
C GLY A 129 10.73 1.75 -14.31
N LEU A 130 10.21 0.94 -13.38
CA LEU A 130 10.62 -0.45 -13.24
C LEU A 130 10.17 -1.31 -14.44
N GLY A 131 9.15 -0.87 -15.20
CA GLY A 131 8.68 -1.60 -16.37
C GLY A 131 7.96 -2.92 -16.05
N LEU A 132 7.50 -3.09 -14.81
CA LEU A 132 6.74 -4.25 -14.35
C LEU A 132 5.30 -4.25 -14.88
N LEU A 133 4.72 -3.05 -15.04
CA LEU A 133 3.39 -2.86 -15.60
C LEU A 133 3.49 -2.03 -16.89
N PRO A 134 2.65 -2.28 -17.90
CA PRO A 134 2.66 -1.56 -19.18
C PRO A 134 1.97 -0.19 -19.04
N LEU A 135 2.41 0.60 -18.06
CA LEU A 135 1.83 1.88 -17.70
C LEU A 135 2.77 3.01 -18.06
N THR A 136 2.20 4.10 -18.56
CA THR A 136 2.83 5.41 -18.60
C THR A 136 2.10 6.33 -17.63
N THR A 137 2.83 6.93 -16.71
CA THR A 137 2.30 7.92 -15.76
C THR A 137 2.78 9.30 -16.17
N ILE A 138 1.87 10.26 -16.23
CA ILE A 138 2.19 11.68 -16.39
C ILE A 138 1.88 12.38 -15.07
N ILE A 139 2.87 13.02 -14.46
CA ILE A 139 2.68 13.91 -13.32
C ILE A 139 2.08 15.22 -13.83
N THR A 140 1.03 15.68 -13.16
CA THR A 140 0.27 16.88 -13.53
C THR A 140 0.17 17.83 -12.36
N GLY A 141 0.04 19.14 -12.61
CA GLY A 141 -0.19 20.12 -11.54
C GLY A 141 -1.53 19.94 -10.79
N GLN A 142 -2.48 19.16 -11.31
CA GLN A 142 -3.78 18.96 -10.66
C GLN A 142 -3.76 17.75 -9.70
N LYS A 143 -3.88 18.02 -8.41
CA LYS A 143 -4.02 17.00 -7.37
C LYS A 143 -5.44 16.43 -7.30
N ILE A 144 -5.57 15.11 -7.34
CA ILE A 144 -6.79 14.38 -6.97
C ILE A 144 -6.72 14.07 -5.48
N ALA A 145 -7.78 14.44 -4.77
CA ALA A 145 -7.98 14.12 -3.36
C ALA A 145 -9.47 13.85 -3.13
N ARG A 146 -9.88 12.57 -3.05
CA ARG A 146 -11.30 12.20 -2.87
C ARG A 146 -11.46 10.81 -2.28
N GLN A 147 -12.53 10.63 -1.51
CA GLN A 147 -12.99 9.33 -1.04
C GLN A 147 -13.56 8.51 -2.21
N ARG A 148 -13.39 7.20 -2.16
CA ARG A 148 -13.84 6.25 -3.16
C ARG A 148 -14.50 5.06 -2.49
N GLN A 149 -15.62 4.63 -3.06
CA GLN A 149 -16.23 3.34 -2.79
C GLN A 149 -16.36 2.63 -4.15
N VAL A 150 -15.81 1.43 -4.25
CA VAL A 150 -15.70 0.69 -5.50
C VAL A 150 -15.96 -0.80 -5.28
N SER A 151 -16.30 -1.48 -6.36
CA SER A 151 -16.38 -2.94 -6.39
C SER A 151 -15.07 -3.51 -6.92
N SER A 152 -14.49 -4.44 -6.18
CA SER A 152 -13.30 -5.19 -6.59
C SER A 152 -13.60 -6.10 -7.78
N ASN A 153 -12.66 -6.20 -8.72
CA ASN A 153 -12.58 -7.32 -9.68
C ASN A 153 -11.54 -8.35 -9.20
N PHE A 154 -10.45 -7.89 -8.58
CA PHE A 154 -9.42 -8.72 -7.93
C PHE A 154 -9.21 -8.27 -6.47
N PRO A 155 -9.04 -9.22 -5.51
CA PRO A 155 -8.82 -10.66 -5.68
C PRO A 155 -10.08 -11.48 -5.90
N GLN A 156 -11.26 -10.88 -5.74
CA GLN A 156 -12.55 -11.50 -5.97
C GLN A 156 -13.55 -10.44 -6.43
N THR A 157 -14.27 -10.74 -7.51
CA THR A 157 -15.27 -9.86 -8.08
C THR A 157 -16.40 -9.57 -7.09
N GLY A 158 -16.80 -8.31 -6.98
CA GLY A 158 -17.96 -7.88 -6.19
C GLY A 158 -17.64 -7.48 -4.75
N LEU A 159 -16.40 -7.66 -4.26
CA LEU A 159 -16.07 -7.26 -2.90
C LEU A 159 -16.09 -5.73 -2.77
N PRO A 160 -16.81 -5.16 -1.78
CA PRO A 160 -16.80 -3.73 -1.56
C PRO A 160 -15.46 -3.28 -1.01
N VAL A 161 -14.91 -2.21 -1.57
CA VAL A 161 -13.69 -1.56 -1.09
C VAL A 161 -13.95 -0.09 -0.89
N ILE A 162 -13.57 0.42 0.28
CA ILE A 162 -13.60 1.84 0.61
C ILE A 162 -12.16 2.29 0.78
N GLY A 163 -11.83 3.42 0.16
CA GLY A 163 -10.50 4.00 0.27
C GLY A 163 -10.51 5.43 -0.26
N TYR A 164 -9.34 5.95 -0.59
CA TYR A 164 -9.23 7.30 -1.12
C TYR A 164 -8.10 7.42 -2.14
N GLU A 165 -8.27 8.39 -3.04
CA GLU A 165 -7.22 8.81 -3.96
C GLU A 165 -6.52 10.04 -3.38
N LEU A 166 -5.18 10.07 -3.48
CA LEU A 166 -4.37 11.24 -3.11
C LEU A 166 -3.13 11.33 -4.01
N HIS A 167 -3.28 11.85 -5.22
CA HIS A 167 -2.21 11.78 -6.22
C HIS A 167 -2.26 12.88 -7.29
N GLN A 168 -1.12 13.15 -7.91
CA GLN A 168 -0.95 14.11 -9.02
C GLN A 168 -0.68 13.41 -10.36
N GLY A 169 -0.34 12.12 -10.33
CA GLY A 169 -0.09 11.35 -11.54
C GLY A 169 -1.38 10.89 -12.23
N ARG A 170 -1.30 10.70 -13.54
CA ARG A 170 -2.32 10.05 -14.36
C ARG A 170 -1.67 8.90 -15.08
N SER A 171 -2.08 7.69 -14.74
CA SER A 171 -1.54 6.48 -15.36
C SER A 171 -2.47 5.98 -16.46
N HIS A 172 -1.88 5.72 -17.62
CA HIS A 172 -2.56 5.14 -18.76
C HIS A 172 -1.86 3.85 -19.14
N MET A 173 -2.65 2.80 -19.41
CA MET A 173 -2.15 1.60 -20.05
C MET A 173 -1.65 1.96 -21.45
N ALA A 174 -0.45 1.50 -21.80
CA ALA A 174 0.04 1.63 -23.16
C ALA A 174 -0.94 0.92 -24.10
N GLU A 175 -1.31 1.57 -25.20
CA GLU A 175 -2.25 0.99 -26.18
C GLU A 175 -1.75 -0.38 -26.66
N SER A 176 -2.69 -1.31 -26.81
CA SER A 176 -2.50 -2.74 -27.07
C SER A 176 -1.87 -3.10 -28.44
N GLY A 177 -1.04 -2.21 -29.01
CA GLY A 177 -0.56 -2.29 -30.39
C GLY A 177 0.83 -2.86 -30.60
N SER A 178 1.71 -2.96 -29.58
CA SER A 178 3.10 -3.38 -29.87
C SER A 178 3.80 -4.25 -28.83
N ASP A 179 3.37 -4.29 -27.57
CA ASP A 179 4.21 -4.91 -26.54
C ASP A 179 3.40 -5.65 -25.46
N GLN A 180 2.81 -6.77 -25.87
CA GLN A 180 2.59 -7.91 -24.96
C GLN A 180 3.94 -8.58 -24.64
N ALA A 181 4.89 -7.80 -24.10
CA ALA A 181 6.13 -8.35 -23.59
C ALA A 181 5.76 -9.35 -22.47
N GLY A 182 5.84 -10.65 -22.80
CA GLY A 182 5.50 -11.76 -21.89
C GLY A 182 4.14 -12.43 -22.08
N GLY A 183 3.28 -12.00 -23.02
CA GLY A 183 1.98 -12.64 -23.28
C GLY A 183 0.94 -12.55 -22.14
N LEU A 184 1.21 -11.72 -21.12
CA LEU A 184 0.26 -11.45 -20.03
C LEU A 184 -0.77 -10.43 -20.47
N THR A 185 -2.04 -10.71 -20.16
CA THR A 185 -3.14 -9.75 -20.28
C THR A 185 -3.33 -9.02 -18.95
N TYR A 186 -3.92 -7.83 -18.98
CA TYR A 186 -4.16 -7.03 -17.79
C TYR A 186 -5.64 -6.71 -17.66
N GLU A 187 -6.13 -6.79 -16.43
CA GLU A 187 -7.51 -6.49 -16.07
C GLU A 187 -7.57 -5.31 -15.12
N TYR A 188 -8.69 -4.59 -15.11
CA TYR A 188 -8.92 -3.52 -14.16
C TYR A 188 -9.13 -4.10 -12.76
N LEU A 189 -8.45 -3.55 -11.76
CA LEU A 189 -8.50 -4.02 -10.38
C LEU A 189 -9.88 -3.82 -9.74
N PHE A 190 -10.61 -2.81 -10.20
CA PHE A 190 -11.94 -2.41 -9.74
C PHE A 190 -12.88 -2.14 -10.92
N ASP A 191 -14.16 -1.92 -10.62
CA ASP A 191 -15.16 -1.42 -11.56
C ASP A 191 -14.81 -0.04 -12.15
N ASP A 192 -14.10 0.82 -11.42
CA ASP A 192 -13.41 1.99 -11.99
C ASP A 192 -12.04 1.62 -12.59
N ARG A 193 -11.97 1.72 -13.92
CA ARG A 193 -10.80 1.44 -14.75
C ARG A 193 -9.57 2.30 -14.44
N ASN A 194 -9.74 3.45 -13.80
CA ASN A 194 -8.65 4.38 -13.50
C ASN A 194 -7.96 4.09 -12.16
N LEU A 195 -8.51 3.19 -11.34
CA LEU A 195 -8.04 3.00 -9.96
C LEU A 195 -6.98 1.91 -9.80
N GLY A 196 -6.76 1.06 -10.78
CA GLY A 196 -5.74 0.04 -10.68
C GLY A 196 -5.85 -1.04 -11.74
N VAL A 197 -4.79 -1.82 -11.85
CA VAL A 197 -4.70 -2.97 -12.77
C VAL A 197 -4.05 -4.15 -12.09
N VAL A 198 -4.33 -5.34 -12.61
CA VAL A 198 -3.72 -6.62 -12.22
C VAL A 198 -3.40 -7.41 -13.48
N ASP A 199 -2.28 -8.14 -13.48
CA ASP A 199 -1.93 -9.05 -14.56
C ASP A 199 -2.76 -10.35 -14.50
N SER A 200 -2.80 -11.09 -15.61
CA SER A 200 -3.57 -12.32 -15.71
C SER A 200 -3.04 -13.45 -14.83
N ALA A 201 -1.76 -13.41 -14.46
CA ALA A 201 -1.17 -14.32 -13.48
C ALA A 201 -1.50 -13.94 -12.03
N GLN A 202 -2.06 -12.74 -11.81
CA GLN A 202 -2.45 -12.21 -10.50
C GLN A 202 -1.27 -12.09 -9.53
N MET A 203 -0.08 -11.81 -10.08
CA MET A 203 1.19 -11.64 -9.37
C MET A 203 1.64 -10.17 -9.35
N LEU A 204 1.28 -9.41 -10.37
CA LEU A 204 1.64 -8.01 -10.53
C LEU A 204 0.37 -7.16 -10.54
N TRP A 205 0.25 -6.27 -9.58
CA TRP A 205 -0.89 -5.36 -9.54
C TRP A 205 -0.54 -4.03 -8.91
N GLY A 206 -1.39 -3.04 -9.09
CA GLY A 206 -1.24 -1.81 -8.35
C GLY A 206 -2.46 -0.92 -8.46
N THR A 207 -2.51 0.06 -7.56
CA THR A 207 -3.70 0.87 -7.36
C THR A 207 -3.38 2.29 -6.96
N TYR A 208 -4.25 3.22 -7.32
CA TYR A 208 -4.30 4.56 -6.74
C TYR A 208 -5.05 4.65 -5.41
N LEU A 209 -5.72 3.57 -5.00
CA LEU A 209 -6.58 3.53 -3.82
C LEU A 209 -5.76 3.23 -2.56
N HIS A 210 -5.56 4.25 -1.74
CA HIS A 210 -5.06 4.09 -0.37
C HIS A 210 -6.14 3.49 0.54
N GLY A 211 -5.73 2.87 1.64
CA GLY A 211 -6.64 2.19 2.58
C GLY A 211 -7.24 0.88 2.04
N ILE A 212 -6.75 0.33 0.92
CA ILE A 212 -7.28 -0.91 0.33
C ILE A 212 -7.31 -2.08 1.32
N PHE A 213 -6.36 -2.13 2.25
CA PHE A 213 -6.28 -3.16 3.29
C PHE A 213 -7.22 -2.92 4.46
N ASP A 214 -7.87 -1.75 4.58
CA ASP A 214 -8.87 -1.52 5.62
C ASP A 214 -10.08 -2.43 5.43
N SER A 215 -10.46 -2.71 4.18
CA SER A 215 -11.54 -3.62 3.83
C SER A 215 -11.17 -5.06 4.20
N GLY A 216 -11.78 -5.57 5.27
CA GLY A 216 -11.39 -6.84 5.90
C GLY A 216 -11.56 -8.03 4.97
N SER A 217 -12.70 -8.10 4.28
CA SER A 217 -12.98 -9.16 3.30
C SER A 217 -12.00 -9.15 2.13
N TRP A 218 -11.68 -7.97 1.58
CA TRP A 218 -10.70 -7.81 0.51
C TRP A 218 -9.30 -8.23 0.97
N ARG A 219 -8.82 -7.68 2.10
CA ARG A 219 -7.50 -7.98 2.68
C ARG A 219 -7.35 -9.48 2.91
N ARG A 220 -8.32 -10.12 3.55
CA ARG A 220 -8.29 -11.55 3.84
C ARG A 220 -8.30 -12.40 2.57
N THR A 221 -9.09 -12.01 1.58
CA THR A 221 -9.16 -12.74 0.30
C THR A 221 -7.82 -12.65 -0.43
N TRP A 222 -7.18 -11.48 -0.43
CA TRP A 222 -5.84 -11.32 -1.01
C TRP A 222 -4.78 -12.15 -0.27
N LEU A 223 -4.74 -12.06 1.07
CA LEU A 223 -3.84 -12.90 1.89
C LEU A 223 -4.07 -14.39 1.64
N ASN A 224 -5.31 -14.84 1.49
CA ASN A 224 -5.62 -16.23 1.18
C ASN A 224 -5.04 -16.71 -0.16
N ARG A 225 -4.85 -15.82 -1.14
CA ARG A 225 -4.16 -16.18 -2.38
C ARG A 225 -2.68 -16.45 -2.14
N LEU A 226 -2.00 -15.61 -1.36
CA LEU A 226 -0.61 -15.84 -0.94
C LEU A 226 -0.47 -17.15 -0.16
N ARG A 227 -1.43 -17.42 0.75
CA ARG A 227 -1.50 -18.70 1.49
C ARG A 227 -1.58 -19.89 0.54
N GLN A 228 -2.45 -19.83 -0.47
CA GLN A 228 -2.60 -20.90 -1.44
C GLN A 228 -1.32 -21.13 -2.26
N GLN A 229 -0.60 -20.07 -2.63
CA GLN A 229 0.70 -20.18 -3.30
C GLN A 229 1.75 -20.90 -2.43
N ARG A 230 1.70 -20.74 -1.10
CA ARG A 230 2.50 -21.49 -0.12
C ARG A 230 1.97 -22.90 0.18
N GLY A 231 0.84 -23.31 -0.40
CA GLY A 231 0.16 -24.57 -0.05
C GLY A 231 -0.55 -24.56 1.31
N LEU A 232 -0.76 -23.38 1.89
CA LEU A 232 -1.46 -23.20 3.16
C LEU A 232 -2.98 -23.12 2.95
N LYS A 233 -3.73 -23.57 3.96
CA LYS A 233 -5.20 -23.49 3.96
C LYS A 233 -5.66 -22.03 4.06
N SER A 234 -6.70 -21.69 3.30
CA SER A 234 -7.38 -20.40 3.41
C SER A 234 -8.03 -20.20 4.77
N LEU A 235 -8.05 -18.96 5.24
CA LEU A 235 -8.70 -18.52 6.47
C LEU A 235 -10.08 -17.87 6.17
N PRO A 236 -11.00 -17.79 7.13
CA PRO A 236 -12.34 -17.23 6.91
C PRO A 236 -12.30 -15.77 6.43
N THR A 237 -13.08 -15.44 5.40
CA THR A 237 -13.12 -14.09 4.76
C THR A 237 -14.07 -13.10 5.41
N GLY A 238 -15.02 -13.56 6.23
CA GLY A 238 -16.01 -12.73 6.94
C GLY A 238 -15.43 -11.99 8.15
N ILE A 239 -14.31 -11.29 7.97
CA ILE A 239 -13.71 -10.46 9.01
C ILE A 239 -14.18 -9.00 8.88
N ALA A 240 -14.32 -8.32 10.01
CA ALA A 240 -14.66 -6.90 10.05
C ALA A 240 -13.55 -6.04 9.43
N ASP A 241 -13.94 -4.88 8.94
CA ASP A 241 -13.00 -3.87 8.45
C ASP A 241 -12.07 -3.41 9.57
N TYR A 242 -10.83 -3.06 9.23
CA TYR A 242 -9.83 -2.65 10.21
C TYR A 242 -10.28 -1.43 11.01
N ARG A 243 -10.99 -0.51 10.37
CA ARG A 243 -11.56 0.66 11.03
C ARG A 243 -12.49 0.26 12.18
N GLU A 244 -13.37 -0.72 11.97
CA GLU A 244 -14.26 -1.22 13.03
C GLU A 244 -13.47 -1.92 14.14
N GLN A 245 -12.43 -2.68 13.79
CA GLN A 245 -11.55 -3.32 14.77
C GLN A 245 -10.87 -2.29 15.66
N ARG A 246 -10.32 -1.23 15.04
CA ARG A 246 -9.66 -0.12 15.74
C ARG A 246 -10.63 0.66 16.62
N GLU A 247 -11.82 0.98 16.12
CA GLU A 247 -12.87 1.65 16.91
C GLU A 247 -13.27 0.84 18.13
N ARG A 248 -13.43 -0.49 18.02
CA ARG A 248 -13.69 -1.37 19.17
C ARG A 248 -12.55 -1.35 20.19
N MET A 249 -11.30 -1.37 19.75
CA MET A 249 -10.14 -1.27 20.65
C MET A 249 -10.09 0.08 21.38
N LEU A 250 -10.32 1.19 20.66
CA LEU A 250 -10.34 2.53 21.23
C LEU A 250 -11.47 2.71 22.24
N ASN A 251 -12.68 2.22 21.92
CA ASN A 251 -13.80 2.27 22.85
C ASN A 251 -13.53 1.45 24.11
N GLY A 252 -12.96 0.24 23.99
CA GLY A 252 -12.57 -0.56 25.15
C GLY A 252 -11.51 0.11 26.04
N LEU A 253 -10.57 0.85 25.42
CA LEU A 253 -9.60 1.65 26.16
C LEU A 253 -10.28 2.82 26.88
N ALA A 254 -11.17 3.54 26.20
CA ALA A 254 -11.95 4.64 26.77
C ALA A 254 -12.76 4.14 27.98
N ASP A 255 -13.47 3.03 27.85
CA ASP A 255 -14.26 2.43 28.92
C ASP A 255 -13.39 2.03 30.14
N THR A 256 -12.13 1.64 29.91
CA THR A 256 -11.19 1.28 30.98
C THR A 256 -10.64 2.50 31.72
N ILE A 257 -10.39 3.60 31.00
CA ILE A 257 -9.76 4.81 31.56
C ILE A 257 -10.82 5.77 32.13
N GLN A 258 -12.00 5.85 31.54
CA GLN A 258 -13.10 6.74 31.93
C GLN A 258 -13.44 6.71 33.44
N PRO A 259 -13.59 5.55 34.11
CA PRO A 259 -13.85 5.53 35.56
C PRO A 259 -12.65 5.96 36.42
N ARG A 260 -11.45 6.13 35.83
CA ARG A 260 -10.22 6.54 36.51
C ARG A 260 -9.82 7.98 36.19
N LEU A 261 -10.50 8.64 35.26
CA LEU A 261 -10.26 10.03 34.88
C LEU A 261 -11.21 10.95 35.65
N ASN A 262 -10.66 11.78 36.53
CA ASN A 262 -11.40 12.89 37.12
C ASN A 262 -11.20 14.17 36.28
N LEU A 263 -12.15 14.43 35.37
CA LEU A 263 -12.13 15.62 34.50
C LEU A 263 -12.76 16.86 35.14
N THR A 264 -13.32 16.73 36.34
CA THR A 264 -13.98 17.83 37.07
C THR A 264 -13.13 19.09 37.18
N PRO A 265 -11.82 19.03 37.53
CA PRO A 265 -10.99 20.24 37.66
C PRO A 265 -10.82 21.03 36.35
N ILE A 266 -10.82 20.35 35.20
CA ILE A 266 -10.66 20.98 33.88
C ILE A 266 -11.99 21.59 33.42
N LEU A 267 -13.10 20.87 33.65
CA LEU A 267 -14.44 21.33 33.29
C LEU A 267 -14.88 22.53 34.12
N ASP A 268 -14.45 22.62 35.38
CA ASP A 268 -14.75 23.76 36.24
C ASP A 268 -13.94 25.01 35.85
N ALA A 269 -12.65 24.85 35.52
CA ALA A 269 -11.83 25.94 34.99
C ALA A 269 -12.36 26.51 33.65
N LEU A 270 -12.92 25.67 32.77
CA LEU A 270 -13.52 26.12 31.51
C LEU A 270 -14.86 26.86 31.69
N LYS A 271 -15.57 26.65 32.82
CA LYS A 271 -16.77 27.41 33.17
C LYS A 271 -16.42 28.78 33.75
N GLU A 272 -15.34 28.86 34.52
CA GLU A 272 -14.85 30.14 35.07
C GLU A 272 -14.27 31.06 33.98
N CYS A 273 -13.73 30.53 32.88
CA CYS A 273 -13.26 31.35 31.75
C CYS A 273 -14.37 31.81 30.79
N ASN A 274 -15.59 31.29 30.91
CA ASN A 274 -16.74 31.63 30.06
C ASN A 274 -17.85 32.40 30.81
N GLY A 275 -17.61 32.79 32.07
CA GLY A 275 -18.47 33.66 32.87
C GLY A 275 -17.81 35.02 33.12
#